data_AF-A0A6A7ZQD8-F1
#
_entry.id   AF-A0A6A7ZQD8-F1
#
_cell.length_a   1.000
_cell.length_b   1.000
_cell.length_c   1.000
_cell.angle_alpha   90.00
_cell.angle_beta   90.00
_cell.angle_gamma   90.00
#
_symmetry.space_group_name_H-M   'P 1'
#
loop_
_entity.id
_entity.type
_entity.pdbx_description
1 polymer ?
#
loop_
_entity_poly.entity_id
_entity_poly.type
_entity_poly.pdbx_seq_one_letter_code
_entity_poly.pdbx_strand_id
1 'polypeptide(L)'
;MADESNTGPVAAAVAADAEVKAPTAKKLRSPRPQKAAAEPAQPKAPAAKPRRYGEQERNDKLKLIETQVSEGNTLKNAIQSAGISEQTYYHWKGAAKSIGKMDTKSAKPLPAGDELADLVKLEEENQRLRKRLAEKLRAENAELRKRLGLD
;
A
#
# COMPACT_ATOMS: atom_id res chain seq x y z
N MET A 1 -32.67 8.76 -27.94
CA MET A 1 -31.55 9.73 -27.94
C MET A 1 -32.17 11.09 -28.16
N ALA A 2 -32.13 11.97 -27.16
CA ALA A 2 -32.53 13.36 -27.30
C ALA A 2 -31.27 14.18 -27.07
N ASP A 3 -30.85 14.88 -28.12
CA ASP A 3 -29.69 15.74 -28.22
C ASP A 3 -30.22 17.18 -28.10
N GLU A 4 -29.88 17.87 -27.03
CA GLU A 4 -30.18 19.30 -26.88
C GLU A 4 -28.86 20.06 -26.80
N SER A 5 -28.39 20.45 -27.98
CA SER A 5 -27.39 21.48 -28.18
C SER A 5 -28.03 22.86 -27.91
N ASN A 6 -27.49 23.63 -26.96
CA ASN A 6 -27.73 25.07 -26.91
C ASN A 6 -26.40 25.84 -26.90
N THR A 7 -26.30 26.76 -27.84
CA THR A 7 -25.13 27.54 -28.23
C THR A 7 -25.19 28.96 -27.68
N GLY A 8 -24.12 29.38 -26.98
CA GLY A 8 -23.59 30.76 -26.95
C GLY A 8 -24.32 31.81 -26.08
N PRO A 9 -23.69 32.97 -25.79
CA PRO A 9 -22.69 33.66 -26.61
C PRO A 9 -21.37 34.03 -25.88
N VAL A 10 -20.57 34.81 -26.60
CA VAL A 10 -19.11 34.97 -26.62
C VAL A 10 -18.67 36.35 -26.08
N ALA A 11 -17.38 36.41 -25.67
CA ALA A 11 -16.44 37.54 -25.73
C ALA A 11 -16.37 38.63 -24.64
N ALA A 12 -15.19 38.62 -23.99
CA ALA A 12 -14.14 39.66 -24.00
C ALA A 12 -14.34 40.99 -23.25
N ALA A 13 -13.45 41.27 -22.29
CA ALA A 13 -12.59 42.46 -22.26
C ALA A 13 -11.54 42.33 -21.11
N VAL A 14 -10.25 42.26 -21.45
CA VAL A 14 -9.21 43.32 -21.35
C VAL A 14 -8.53 43.43 -19.98
N ALA A 15 -7.20 43.31 -20.03
CA ALA A 15 -6.22 43.50 -18.97
C ALA A 15 -5.87 44.98 -18.73
N ALA A 16 -5.52 45.33 -17.49
CA ALA A 16 -4.52 46.33 -17.06
C ALA A 16 -4.67 46.49 -15.52
N ASP A 17 -3.79 45.97 -14.67
CA ASP A 17 -2.45 46.45 -14.25
C ASP A 17 -2.46 47.48 -13.10
N ALA A 18 -1.58 47.22 -12.13
CA ALA A 18 -1.05 48.03 -11.03
C ALA A 18 -1.99 48.66 -9.98
N GLU A 19 -1.95 48.15 -8.73
CA GLU A 19 -1.33 48.92 -7.64
C GLU A 19 -0.83 48.03 -6.48
N VAL A 20 0.36 48.36 -6.00
CA VAL A 20 1.18 47.64 -5.03
C VAL A 20 0.76 47.95 -3.59
N LYS A 21 0.53 46.92 -2.77
CA LYS A 21 0.77 46.96 -1.32
C LYS A 21 1.00 45.54 -0.76
N ALA A 22 2.27 45.18 -0.59
CA ALA A 22 2.68 44.10 0.31
C ALA A 22 2.88 44.68 1.74
N PRO A 23 3.20 43.89 2.77
CA PRO A 23 2.75 42.54 3.17
C PRO A 23 2.32 42.52 4.66
N THR A 24 1.40 41.64 5.09
CA THR A 24 1.25 41.35 6.53
C THR A 24 1.30 39.86 6.83
N ALA A 25 2.49 39.48 7.31
CA ALA A 25 2.71 38.58 8.43
C ALA A 25 2.10 37.17 8.39
N LYS A 26 2.97 36.24 7.97
CA LYS A 26 3.03 34.85 8.43
C LYS A 26 2.72 34.76 9.93
N LYS A 27 1.63 34.07 10.33
CA LYS A 27 1.48 33.62 11.72
C LYS A 27 2.36 32.40 11.93
N LEU A 28 3.61 32.69 12.25
CA LEU A 28 4.57 31.78 12.83
C LEU A 28 4.06 31.27 14.18
N ARG A 29 4.39 29.99 14.42
CA ARG A 29 4.25 29.22 15.66
C ARG A 29 4.26 30.07 16.93
N SER A 30 3.18 29.99 17.69
CA SER A 30 3.13 30.53 19.05
C SER A 30 4.14 29.81 19.96
N PRO A 31 4.91 30.55 20.78
CA PRO A 31 5.94 30.00 21.63
C PRO A 31 5.35 29.28 22.86
N ARG A 32 6.01 28.18 23.23
CA ARG A 32 5.78 27.34 24.41
C ARG A 32 5.70 28.20 25.69
N PRO A 33 4.61 28.13 26.48
CA PRO A 33 4.59 28.78 27.79
C PRO A 33 5.52 28.04 28.77
N GLN A 34 6.37 28.82 29.44
CA GLN A 34 7.20 28.35 30.55
C GLN A 34 6.39 28.25 31.85
N LYS A 35 6.96 27.45 32.74
CA LYS A 35 6.45 26.82 33.96
C LYS A 35 6.13 27.80 35.09
N ALA A 36 4.99 27.61 35.78
CA ALA A 36 4.73 28.05 37.15
C ALA A 36 3.89 26.97 37.89
N ALA A 37 4.25 26.73 39.15
CA ALA A 37 3.86 25.65 40.09
C ALA A 37 2.39 25.68 40.55
N ALA A 38 1.79 24.71 41.25
CA ALA A 38 1.84 23.24 41.39
C ALA A 38 0.68 22.88 42.35
N GLU A 39 -0.23 21.96 41.98
CA GLU A 39 -1.16 21.26 42.91
C GLU A 39 -1.59 19.92 42.24
N PRO A 40 -1.70 18.79 42.97
CA PRO A 40 -1.34 17.49 42.43
C PRO A 40 -2.52 16.78 41.75
N ALA A 41 -2.48 16.73 40.42
CA ALA A 41 -3.32 15.83 39.64
C ALA A 41 -2.45 14.73 39.04
N GLN A 42 -2.60 13.51 39.59
CA GLN A 42 -2.45 12.17 39.00
C GLN A 42 -1.27 11.97 38.03
N PRO A 43 -0.35 11.00 38.26
CA PRO A 43 0.71 10.72 37.30
C PRO A 43 0.10 10.25 35.97
N LYS A 44 -0.03 11.17 35.00
CA LYS A 44 -0.19 10.79 33.60
C LYS A 44 1.09 10.06 33.21
N ALA A 45 0.94 8.77 32.95
CA ALA A 45 2.01 7.92 32.45
C ALA A 45 2.74 8.63 31.30
N PRO A 46 4.09 8.60 31.26
CA PRO A 46 4.82 9.22 30.17
C PRO A 46 4.34 8.60 28.86
N ALA A 47 3.98 9.44 27.89
CA ALA A 47 3.68 9.00 26.54
C ALA A 47 4.84 8.10 26.08
N ALA A 48 4.55 6.80 26.00
CA ALA A 48 5.56 5.80 25.70
C ALA A 48 6.15 6.15 24.34
N LYS A 49 7.47 6.34 24.29
CA LYS A 49 8.22 6.41 23.04
C LYS A 49 7.76 5.24 22.15
N PRO A 50 7.61 5.41 20.83
CA PRO A 50 7.15 4.33 19.97
C PRO A 50 8.04 3.11 20.22
N ARG A 51 7.45 2.06 20.80
CA ARG A 51 8.15 0.80 21.03
C ARG A 51 8.58 0.29 19.67
N ARG A 52 9.87 0.40 19.37
CA ARG A 52 10.44 -0.22 18.17
C ARG A 52 10.56 -1.70 18.49
N TYR A 53 9.60 -2.49 18.02
CA TYR A 53 9.70 -3.94 18.12
C TYR A 53 10.98 -4.41 17.40
N GLY A 54 11.79 -5.19 18.10
CA GLY A 54 12.93 -5.89 17.50
C GLY A 54 12.46 -6.92 16.47
N GLU A 55 13.33 -7.36 15.57
CA GLU A 55 12.96 -8.37 14.55
C GLU A 55 12.52 -9.70 15.18
N GLN A 56 13.19 -10.13 16.24
CA GLN A 56 12.81 -11.31 17.02
C GLN A 56 11.41 -11.15 17.62
N GLU A 57 11.14 -10.03 18.30
CA GLU A 57 9.82 -9.76 18.89
C GLU A 57 8.70 -9.71 17.84
N ARG A 58 8.98 -9.20 16.63
CA ARG A 58 8.00 -9.21 15.52
C ARG A 58 7.70 -10.64 15.08
N ASN A 59 8.73 -11.45 14.92
CA ASN A 59 8.58 -12.85 14.50
C ASN A 59 7.84 -13.68 15.56
N ASP A 60 8.14 -13.49 16.84
CA ASP A 60 7.47 -14.20 17.93
C ASP A 60 5.98 -13.85 17.98
N LYS A 61 5.63 -12.59 17.77
CA LYS A 61 4.24 -12.17 17.66
C LYS A 61 3.54 -12.71 16.41
N LEU A 62 4.22 -12.76 15.26
CA LEU A 62 3.66 -13.38 14.05
C LEU A 62 3.42 -14.88 14.26
N LYS A 63 4.33 -15.59 14.92
CA LYS A 63 4.18 -17.01 15.28
C LYS A 63 3.01 -17.21 16.26
N LEU A 64 2.88 -16.37 17.28
CA LEU A 64 1.75 -16.42 18.21
C LEU A 64 0.40 -16.22 17.50
N ILE A 65 0.34 -15.32 16.54
CA ILE A 65 -0.86 -15.12 15.72
C ILE A 65 -1.13 -16.34 14.85
N GLU A 66 -0.09 -16.95 14.27
CA GLU A 66 -0.22 -18.16 13.47
C GLU A 66 -0.72 -19.35 14.29
N THR A 67 -0.17 -19.59 15.49
CA THR A 67 -0.63 -20.66 16.37
C THR A 67 -2.09 -20.47 16.78
N GLN A 68 -2.48 -19.25 17.16
CA GLN A 68 -3.86 -18.95 17.53
C GLN A 68 -4.83 -19.14 16.36
N VAL A 69 -4.41 -18.81 15.14
CA VAL A 69 -5.21 -19.05 13.92
C VAL A 69 -5.31 -20.54 13.61
N SER A 70 -4.23 -21.32 13.81
CA SER A 70 -4.23 -22.78 13.67
C SER A 70 -5.12 -23.46 14.72
N GLU A 71 -5.22 -22.90 15.92
CA GLU A 71 -6.16 -23.33 16.98
C GLU A 71 -7.62 -22.97 16.67
N GLY A 72 -7.90 -22.30 15.54
CA GLY A 72 -9.25 -21.98 15.07
C GLY A 72 -9.72 -20.57 15.41
N ASN A 73 -8.88 -19.71 15.98
CA ASN A 73 -9.24 -18.30 16.17
C ASN A 73 -9.26 -17.55 14.85
N THR A 74 -10.17 -16.58 14.74
CA THR A 74 -10.15 -15.66 13.59
C THR A 74 -8.86 -14.82 13.63
N LEU A 75 -8.33 -14.52 12.45
CA LEU A 75 -7.10 -13.73 12.31
C LEU A 75 -7.16 -12.39 13.09
N LYS A 76 -8.33 -11.74 13.08
CA LYS A 76 -8.55 -10.48 13.80
C LYS A 76 -8.46 -10.64 15.32
N ASN A 77 -9.06 -11.70 15.87
CA ASN A 77 -9.01 -11.98 17.31
C ASN A 77 -7.60 -12.36 17.76
N ALA A 78 -6.86 -13.09 16.92
CA ALA A 78 -5.47 -13.45 17.19
C ALA A 78 -4.55 -12.21 17.19
N ILE A 79 -4.75 -11.30 16.23
CA ILE A 79 -4.00 -10.03 16.16
C ILE A 79 -4.27 -9.15 17.39
N GLN A 80 -5.53 -9.04 17.81
CA GLN A 80 -5.91 -8.29 19.01
C GLN A 80 -5.31 -8.92 20.27
N SER A 81 -5.35 -10.24 20.38
CA SER A 81 -4.73 -11.00 21.49
C SER A 81 -3.22 -10.81 21.57
N ALA A 82 -2.54 -10.69 20.43
CA ALA A 82 -1.10 -10.38 20.35
C ALA A 82 -0.76 -8.90 20.66
N GLY A 83 -1.77 -8.06 20.90
CA GLY A 83 -1.63 -6.64 21.23
C GLY A 83 -1.05 -5.81 20.09
N ILE A 84 -1.39 -6.15 18.84
CA ILE A 84 -0.94 -5.45 17.62
C ILE A 84 -2.16 -4.98 16.83
N SER A 85 -2.00 -3.94 16.00
CA SER A 85 -3.03 -3.55 15.04
C SER A 85 -3.00 -4.42 13.78
N GLU A 86 -4.16 -4.63 13.16
CA GLU A 86 -4.28 -5.38 11.89
C GLU A 86 -3.36 -4.80 10.80
N GLN A 87 -3.26 -3.46 10.75
CA GLN A 87 -2.31 -2.78 9.88
C GLN A 87 -0.88 -3.28 10.13
N THR A 88 -0.41 -3.24 11.37
CA THR A 88 0.97 -3.63 11.72
C THR A 88 1.25 -5.10 11.39
N TYR A 89 0.27 -6.00 11.61
CA TYR A 89 0.37 -7.40 11.21
C TYR A 89 0.64 -7.55 9.71
N TYR A 90 -0.12 -6.86 8.85
CA TYR A 90 0.10 -6.96 7.40
C TYR A 90 1.43 -6.34 6.96
N HIS A 91 1.88 -5.25 7.59
CA HIS A 91 3.19 -4.67 7.29
C HIS A 91 4.33 -5.64 7.65
N TRP A 92 4.22 -6.33 8.79
CA TRP A 92 5.23 -7.30 9.22
C TRP A 92 5.15 -8.62 8.45
N LYS A 93 3.95 -9.12 8.12
CA LYS A 93 3.78 -10.30 7.26
C LYS A 93 4.33 -10.05 5.86
N GLY A 94 4.14 -8.84 5.32
CA GLY A 94 4.71 -8.42 4.04
C GLY A 94 6.24 -8.37 4.10
N ALA A 95 6.79 -7.73 5.13
CA ALA A 95 8.24 -7.65 5.35
C ALA A 95 8.88 -9.04 5.56
N ALA A 96 8.23 -9.93 6.33
CA ALA A 96 8.67 -11.31 6.52
C ALA A 96 8.61 -12.13 5.22
N LYS A 97 7.65 -11.87 4.33
CA LYS A 97 7.58 -12.50 3.01
C LYS A 97 8.61 -11.96 2.04
N SER A 98 8.95 -10.67 2.08
CA SER A 98 10.03 -10.11 1.28
C SER A 98 11.39 -10.59 1.76
N ILE A 99 11.59 -10.67 3.08
CA ILE A 99 12.77 -11.25 3.72
C ILE A 99 12.85 -12.74 3.36
N GLY A 100 11.78 -13.51 3.55
CA GLY A 100 11.71 -14.92 3.14
C GLY A 100 11.87 -15.15 1.63
N LYS A 101 11.51 -14.21 0.76
CA LYS A 101 11.83 -14.27 -0.69
C LYS A 101 13.30 -13.99 -0.99
N MET A 102 13.98 -13.20 -0.16
CA MET A 102 15.45 -13.07 -0.22
C MET A 102 16.12 -14.32 0.38
N ASP A 103 15.64 -14.82 1.52
CA ASP A 103 16.28 -15.94 2.24
C ASP A 103 16.05 -17.29 1.54
N THR A 104 14.89 -17.51 0.91
CA THR A 104 14.65 -18.73 0.10
C THR A 104 15.34 -18.71 -1.27
N LYS A 105 15.85 -17.55 -1.71
CA LYS A 105 16.81 -17.43 -2.82
C LYS A 105 18.27 -17.43 -2.35
N SER A 106 18.52 -17.45 -1.03
CA SER A 106 19.86 -17.40 -0.44
C SER A 106 20.45 -18.78 -0.16
N ALA A 107 20.16 -19.78 -1.01
CA ALA A 107 20.96 -21.02 -1.02
C ALA A 107 22.30 -20.86 -1.78
N LYS A 108 22.49 -19.73 -2.48
CA LYS A 108 23.78 -19.29 -3.04
C LYS A 108 23.62 -17.82 -3.45
N PRO A 109 24.53 -16.89 -3.09
CA PRO A 109 24.62 -15.63 -3.81
C PRO A 109 25.11 -15.99 -5.21
N LEU A 110 24.19 -16.16 -6.15
CA LEU A 110 24.55 -16.20 -7.57
C LEU A 110 24.98 -14.78 -7.96
N PRO A 111 25.99 -14.63 -8.83
CA PRO A 111 26.42 -13.31 -9.28
C PRO A 111 25.21 -12.55 -9.82
N ALA A 112 25.10 -11.25 -9.54
CA ALA A 112 23.95 -10.42 -9.89
C ALA A 112 23.53 -10.48 -11.38
N GLY A 113 24.39 -11.00 -12.27
CA GLY A 113 24.06 -11.31 -13.67
C GLY A 113 23.10 -12.48 -13.87
N ASP A 114 23.15 -13.51 -13.03
CA ASP A 114 22.28 -14.70 -13.15
C ASP A 114 20.84 -14.39 -12.73
N GLU A 115 20.67 -13.52 -11.72
CA GLU A 115 19.33 -13.07 -11.30
C GLU A 115 18.62 -12.30 -12.40
N LEU A 116 19.34 -11.45 -13.15
CA LEU A 116 18.78 -10.72 -14.28
C LEU A 116 18.42 -11.68 -15.43
N ALA A 117 19.27 -12.66 -15.72
CA ALA A 117 19.00 -13.67 -16.74
C ALA A 117 17.74 -14.48 -16.40
N ASP A 118 17.54 -14.84 -15.15
CA ASP A 118 16.35 -15.58 -14.72
C ASP A 118 15.08 -14.72 -14.76
N LEU A 119 15.18 -13.42 -14.46
CA LEU A 119 14.06 -12.49 -14.64
C LEU A 119 13.66 -12.36 -16.11
N VAL A 120 14.62 -12.30 -17.04
CA VAL A 120 14.35 -12.25 -18.49
C VAL A 120 13.65 -13.54 -18.95
N LYS A 121 14.10 -14.72 -18.52
CA LYS A 121 13.44 -16.00 -18.85
C LYS A 121 12.00 -16.03 -18.34
N LEU A 122 11.77 -15.59 -17.10
CA LEU A 122 10.42 -15.52 -16.52
C LEU A 122 9.51 -14.55 -17.30
N GLU A 123 10.05 -13.43 -17.79
CA GLU A 123 9.29 -12.51 -18.63
C GLU A 123 8.89 -13.15 -19.96
N GLU A 124 9.83 -13.82 -20.64
CA GLU A 124 9.55 -14.55 -21.88
C GLU A 124 8.48 -15.63 -21.68
N GLU A 125 8.59 -16.42 -20.61
CA GLU A 125 7.60 -17.43 -20.26
C GLU A 125 6.23 -16.80 -19.98
N ASN A 126 6.18 -15.68 -19.26
CA ASN A 126 4.94 -14.96 -19.01
C ASN A 126 4.29 -14.49 -20.32
N GLN A 127 5.08 -13.93 -21.23
CA GLN A 127 4.61 -13.51 -22.54
C GLN A 127 4.09 -14.71 -23.36
N ARG A 128 4.80 -15.83 -23.37
CA ARG A 128 4.36 -17.08 -24.03
C ARG A 128 3.04 -17.59 -23.45
N LEU A 129 2.89 -17.59 -22.13
CA LEU A 129 1.66 -18.02 -21.45
C LEU A 129 0.48 -17.10 -21.78
N ARG A 130 0.69 -15.77 -21.78
CA ARG A 130 -0.36 -14.81 -22.18
C ARG A 130 -0.80 -15.02 -23.62
N LYS A 131 0.13 -15.28 -24.55
CA LYS A 131 -0.18 -15.57 -25.95
C LYS A 131 -1.03 -16.84 -26.08
N ARG A 132 -0.61 -17.94 -25.47
CA ARG A 132 -1.36 -19.21 -25.47
C ARG A 132 -2.76 -19.06 -24.88
N LEU A 133 -2.89 -18.32 -23.77
CA LEU A 133 -4.20 -18.04 -23.17
C LEU A 133 -5.09 -17.24 -24.12
N ALA A 134 -4.55 -16.18 -24.74
CA ALA A 134 -5.31 -15.36 -25.68
C ALA A 134 -5.73 -16.15 -26.93
N GLU A 135 -4.88 -17.04 -27.44
CA GLU A 135 -5.21 -17.96 -28.54
C GLU A 135 -6.34 -18.90 -28.15
N LYS A 136 -6.23 -19.55 -26.97
CA LYS A 136 -7.27 -20.45 -26.46
C LYS A 136 -8.60 -19.74 -26.27
N LEU A 137 -8.59 -18.55 -25.65
CA LEU A 137 -9.80 -17.76 -25.48
C LEU A 137 -10.40 -17.31 -26.81
N ARG A 138 -9.59 -16.97 -27.81
CA ARG A 138 -10.10 -16.66 -29.16
C ARG A 138 -10.74 -17.87 -29.82
N ALA A 139 -10.11 -19.04 -29.73
CA ALA A 139 -10.65 -20.28 -30.28
C ALA A 139 -11.97 -20.67 -29.60
N GLU A 140 -12.00 -20.69 -28.27
CA GLU A 140 -13.22 -20.99 -27.49
C GLU A 140 -14.33 -19.98 -27.77
N ASN A 141 -14.02 -18.67 -27.81
CA ASN A 141 -15.02 -17.66 -28.13
C ASN A 141 -15.55 -17.81 -29.56
N ALA A 142 -14.72 -18.14 -30.54
CA ALA A 142 -15.17 -18.42 -31.89
C ALA A 142 -16.10 -19.64 -31.92
N GLU A 143 -15.74 -20.73 -31.23
CA GLU A 143 -16.63 -21.90 -31.12
C GLU A 143 -17.96 -21.57 -30.44
N LEU A 144 -17.95 -20.75 -29.39
CA LEU A 144 -19.17 -20.30 -28.73
C LEU A 144 -20.04 -19.44 -29.64
N ARG A 145 -19.44 -18.51 -30.40
CA ARG A 145 -20.18 -17.71 -31.37
C ARG A 145 -20.81 -18.58 -32.47
N LYS A 146 -20.10 -19.59 -32.98
CA LYS A 146 -20.66 -20.58 -33.93
C LYS A 146 -21.87 -21.29 -33.34
N ARG A 147 -21.75 -21.76 -32.09
CA ARG A 147 -22.84 -22.46 -31.38
C ARG A 147 -24.04 -21.56 -31.12
N LEU A 148 -23.81 -20.26 -30.93
CA LEU A 148 -24.85 -19.26 -30.71
C LEU A 148 -25.40 -18.65 -32.00
N GLY A 149 -24.86 -19.01 -33.17
CA GLY A 149 -25.27 -18.42 -34.45
C GLY A 149 -24.95 -16.93 -34.60
N LEU A 150 -23.89 -16.47 -33.93
CA LEU A 150 -23.45 -15.06 -33.90
C LEU A 150 -22.25 -14.80 -34.84
N ASP A 151 -21.95 -15.74 -35.73
CA ASP A 151 -20.82 -15.70 -36.68
C ASP A 151 -21.25 -15.38 -38.11
#